data_AF-A0A923LYJ0-F1
#
_entry.id   AF-A0A923LYJ0-F1
#
_cell.length_a   1.000
_cell.length_b   1.000
_cell.length_c   1.000
_cell.angle_alpha   90.00
_cell.angle_beta   90.00
_cell.angle_gamma   90.00
#
_symmetry.space_group_name_H-M   'P 1'
#
loop_
_entity.id
_entity.type
_entity.pdbx_description
1 polymer ?
#
loop_
_entity_poly.entity_id
_entity_poly.type
_entity_poly.pdbx_seq_one_letter_code
_entity_poly.pdbx_strand_id
1 'polypeptide(L)'
;MKFRSKTGEVVLTIDEALEQFCDSKKDCDYCELRELVQQYAGTKKPCHEYVRANPYEAARLMGYEVVEDDKVVEIDQVKKEETNMDKPRICDVLGVEVNENFKFNDFPFDECKVYFVGTDGEIINAKGGSVTGGELCYIINNPDRIIHKPRWTEQEVERAKAIKVLYPEADNLNECDPQIKVLNTKFVIATLDTALFPSLRPGESVKLDEIIGGTE
;
A
#
# COMPACT_ATOMS: atom_id res chain seq x y z
N MET A 1 -1.83 28.68 -2.36
CA MET A 1 -1.77 29.49 -1.14
C MET A 1 -3.16 29.98 -0.80
N LYS A 2 -3.52 29.96 0.47
CA LYS A 2 -4.83 30.36 1.00
C LYS A 2 -4.67 31.28 2.19
N PHE A 3 -5.67 32.09 2.49
CA PHE A 3 -5.70 32.96 3.66
C PHE A 3 -6.54 32.31 4.75
N ARG A 4 -5.96 32.16 5.94
CA ARG A 4 -6.63 31.57 7.11
C ARG A 4 -6.85 32.64 8.16
N SER A 5 -8.05 32.67 8.77
CA SER A 5 -8.31 33.59 9.89
C SER A 5 -7.42 33.27 11.08
N LYS A 6 -7.13 34.24 11.94
CA LYS A 6 -6.36 34.00 13.18
C LYS A 6 -7.02 33.00 14.14
N THR A 7 -8.35 32.80 14.02
CA THR A 7 -9.08 31.76 14.77
C THR A 7 -8.96 30.37 14.14
N GLY A 8 -8.46 30.27 12.90
CA GLY A 8 -8.32 29.02 12.14
C GLY A 8 -9.62 28.51 11.50
N GLU A 9 -10.76 29.13 11.77
CA GLU A 9 -12.09 28.65 11.37
C GLU A 9 -12.43 28.94 9.90
N VAL A 10 -11.81 29.95 9.29
CA VAL A 10 -12.13 30.39 7.93
C VAL A 10 -10.88 30.29 7.06
N VAL A 11 -10.98 29.54 5.96
CA VAL A 11 -9.93 29.43 4.94
C VAL A 11 -10.52 29.91 3.61
N LEU A 12 -9.97 31.01 3.10
CA LEU A 12 -10.40 31.63 1.84
C LEU A 12 -9.27 31.57 0.82
N THR A 13 -9.62 31.57 -0.45
CA THR A 13 -8.67 31.92 -1.49
C THR A 13 -8.31 33.40 -1.40
N ILE A 14 -7.19 33.75 -2.02
CA ILE A 14 -6.69 35.13 -2.05
C ILE A 14 -7.72 36.09 -2.66
N ASP A 15 -8.38 35.67 -3.74
CA ASP A 15 -9.37 36.50 -4.43
C ASP A 15 -10.65 36.65 -3.59
N GLU A 16 -11.11 35.58 -2.91
CA GLU A 16 -12.28 35.65 -2.00
C GLU A 16 -12.04 36.57 -0.80
N ALA A 17 -10.84 36.51 -0.20
CA ALA A 17 -10.48 37.39 0.90
C ALA A 17 -10.44 38.86 0.45
N LEU A 18 -9.92 39.12 -0.75
CA LEU A 18 -9.91 40.46 -1.33
C LEU A 18 -11.33 40.96 -1.64
N GLU A 19 -12.22 40.11 -2.14
CA GLU A 19 -13.62 40.48 -2.39
C GLU A 19 -14.37 40.82 -1.09
N GLN A 20 -14.05 40.16 0.02
CA GLN A 20 -14.62 40.49 1.34
C GLN A 20 -14.04 41.78 1.92
N PHE A 21 -12.76 42.04 1.67
CA PHE A 21 -12.06 43.21 2.19
C PHE A 21 -12.31 44.49 1.36
N CYS A 22 -12.57 44.33 0.07
CA CYS A 22 -12.59 45.41 -0.90
C CYS A 22 -13.78 45.27 -1.85
N ASP A 23 -14.85 46.04 -1.60
CA ASP A 23 -16.08 46.00 -2.40
C ASP A 23 -15.93 46.62 -3.81
N SER A 24 -14.77 47.26 -4.09
CA SER A 24 -14.50 47.89 -5.39
C SER A 24 -14.00 46.87 -6.42
N LYS A 25 -14.94 46.24 -7.14
CA LYS A 25 -14.67 45.20 -8.14
C LYS A 25 -13.91 45.67 -9.41
N LYS A 26 -13.60 46.96 -9.56
CA LYS A 26 -12.94 47.51 -10.76
C LYS A 26 -11.68 48.33 -10.45
N ASP A 27 -11.79 49.40 -9.67
CA ASP A 27 -10.75 50.44 -9.70
C ASP A 27 -9.98 50.64 -8.37
N CYS A 28 -10.27 49.87 -7.32
CA CYS A 28 -9.59 49.96 -6.00
C CYS A 28 -9.68 51.34 -5.29
N ASP A 29 -10.44 52.28 -5.85
CA ASP A 29 -10.49 53.68 -5.40
C ASP A 29 -11.07 53.90 -3.99
N TYR A 30 -11.83 52.92 -3.50
CA TYR A 30 -12.47 52.94 -2.19
C TYR A 30 -11.94 51.83 -1.27
N CYS A 31 -10.78 51.28 -1.59
CA CYS A 31 -10.14 50.21 -0.83
C CYS A 31 -9.14 50.77 0.18
N GLU A 32 -8.98 50.13 1.34
CA GLU A 32 -7.89 50.45 2.27
C GLU A 32 -6.50 50.14 1.65
N LEU A 33 -6.46 49.36 0.56
CA LEU A 33 -5.24 49.10 -0.22
C LEU A 33 -4.89 50.23 -1.20
N ARG A 34 -5.74 51.28 -1.35
CA ARG A 34 -5.62 52.31 -2.40
C ARG A 34 -4.24 52.97 -2.47
N GLU A 35 -3.64 53.29 -1.33
CA GLU A 35 -2.34 53.97 -1.29
C GLU A 35 -1.19 53.04 -1.74
N LEU A 36 -1.32 51.74 -1.48
CA LEU A 36 -0.29 50.72 -1.78
C LEU A 36 -0.35 50.25 -3.24
N VAL A 37 -1.49 50.43 -3.90
CA VAL A 37 -1.70 50.01 -5.30
C VAL A 37 -1.34 51.10 -6.32
N GLN A 38 -0.82 52.25 -5.91
CA GLN A 38 -0.44 53.34 -6.82
C GLN A 38 0.57 52.89 -7.88
N GLN A 39 1.45 51.95 -7.53
CA GLN A 39 2.40 51.32 -8.47
C GLN A 39 1.72 50.42 -9.53
N TYR A 40 0.47 50.01 -9.29
CA TYR A 40 -0.37 49.22 -10.19
C TYR A 40 -1.45 50.08 -10.87
N ALA A 41 -1.40 51.41 -10.73
CA ALA A 41 -2.37 52.34 -11.30
C ALA A 41 -2.44 52.21 -12.84
N GLY A 42 -3.66 52.11 -13.38
CA GLY A 42 -3.92 51.91 -14.81
C GLY A 42 -4.09 50.44 -15.24
N THR A 43 -3.87 49.47 -14.34
CA THR A 43 -4.30 48.08 -14.54
C THR A 43 -5.80 47.93 -14.35
N LYS A 44 -6.43 46.92 -14.97
CA LYS A 44 -7.88 46.69 -14.87
C LYS A 44 -8.36 46.28 -13.46
N LYS A 45 -7.46 45.82 -12.58
CA LYS A 45 -7.75 45.33 -11.22
C LYS A 45 -6.53 45.51 -10.30
N PRO A 46 -6.19 46.76 -9.91
CA PRO A 46 -4.95 47.06 -9.21
C PRO A 46 -4.82 46.37 -7.85
N CYS A 47 -5.92 46.20 -7.08
CA CYS A 47 -5.84 45.45 -5.82
C CYS A 47 -5.54 43.96 -6.04
N HIS A 48 -6.06 43.34 -7.11
CA HIS A 48 -5.83 41.91 -7.36
C HIS A 48 -4.36 41.65 -7.71
N GLU A 49 -3.77 42.52 -8.53
CA GLU A 49 -2.35 42.45 -8.87
C GLU A 49 -1.48 42.62 -7.63
N TYR A 50 -1.78 43.62 -6.80
CA TYR A 50 -1.05 43.85 -5.56
C TYR A 50 -1.12 42.66 -4.59
N VAL A 51 -2.32 42.13 -4.35
CA VAL A 51 -2.52 41.03 -3.39
C VAL A 51 -1.84 39.75 -3.87
N ARG A 52 -1.81 39.47 -5.18
CA ARG A 52 -1.08 38.30 -5.73
C ARG A 52 0.43 38.48 -5.67
N ALA A 53 0.93 39.69 -5.91
CA ALA A 53 2.35 39.99 -5.82
C ALA A 53 2.85 40.02 -4.37
N ASN A 54 1.99 40.37 -3.41
CA ASN A 54 2.34 40.57 -2.01
C ASN A 54 1.40 39.80 -1.06
N PRO A 55 1.29 38.46 -1.16
CA PRO A 55 0.28 37.68 -0.45
C PRO A 55 0.42 37.76 1.07
N TYR A 56 1.64 37.79 1.59
CA TYR A 56 1.93 37.88 3.03
C TYR A 56 1.51 39.21 3.64
N GLU A 57 1.87 40.31 2.97
CA GLU A 57 1.51 41.65 3.43
C GLU A 57 0.00 41.89 3.28
N ALA A 58 -0.59 41.42 2.18
CA ALA A 58 -2.02 41.51 1.96
C ALA A 58 -2.82 40.73 3.01
N ALA A 59 -2.44 39.49 3.33
CA ALA A 59 -3.08 38.72 4.38
C ALA A 59 -3.02 39.46 5.73
N ARG A 60 -1.85 40.00 6.09
CA ARG A 60 -1.67 40.77 7.32
C ARG A 60 -2.61 41.98 7.39
N LEU A 61 -2.76 42.73 6.30
CA LEU A 61 -3.66 43.89 6.23
C LEU A 61 -5.14 43.47 6.36
N MET A 62 -5.50 42.34 5.77
CA MET A 62 -6.86 41.80 5.82
C MET A 62 -7.16 41.01 7.10
N GLY A 63 -6.20 40.87 8.02
CA GLY A 63 -6.38 40.15 9.28
C GLY A 63 -6.26 38.62 9.17
N TYR A 64 -5.73 38.11 8.06
CA TYR A 64 -5.47 36.71 7.81
C TYR A 64 -3.98 36.36 7.92
N GLU A 65 -3.71 35.07 7.98
CA GLU A 65 -2.37 34.48 7.83
C GLU A 65 -2.30 33.72 6.52
N VAL A 66 -1.16 33.79 5.83
CA VAL A 66 -0.94 33.01 4.61
C VAL A 66 -0.62 31.59 5.01
N VAL A 67 -1.45 30.67 4.53
CA VAL A 67 -1.15 29.26 4.51
C VAL A 67 -0.62 28.99 3.10
N GLU A 68 0.68 28.72 3.01
CA GLU A 68 1.21 28.08 1.81
C GLU A 68 0.39 26.79 1.63
N ASP A 69 -0.01 26.47 0.39
CA ASP A 69 -0.51 25.12 0.18
C ASP A 69 0.72 24.26 0.45
N ASP A 70 0.77 23.68 1.65
CA ASP A 70 1.78 22.70 1.98
C ASP A 70 1.77 21.76 0.78
N LYS A 71 2.97 21.65 0.21
CA LYS A 71 3.32 20.66 -0.78
C LYS A 71 2.45 19.46 -0.51
N VAL A 72 1.76 18.98 -1.54
CA VAL A 72 1.46 17.55 -1.64
C VAL A 72 2.69 16.90 -1.03
N VAL A 73 2.51 16.30 0.15
CA VAL A 73 3.58 15.53 0.76
C VAL A 73 3.73 14.43 -0.27
N GLU A 74 4.63 14.64 -1.23
CA GLU A 74 5.34 13.59 -1.90
C GLU A 74 5.94 12.84 -0.72
N ILE A 75 5.16 11.88 -0.24
CA ILE A 75 5.63 10.82 0.62
C ILE A 75 6.92 10.41 -0.07
N ASP A 76 8.02 10.61 0.66
CA ASP A 76 9.37 10.38 0.20
C ASP A 76 9.39 9.19 -0.72
N GLN A 77 10.24 9.28 -1.74
CA GLN A 77 10.70 8.17 -2.55
C GLN A 77 11.26 7.06 -1.64
N VAL A 78 10.39 6.33 -0.95
CA VAL A 78 10.54 4.90 -0.77
C VAL A 78 10.65 4.43 -2.21
N LYS A 79 11.85 3.97 -2.55
CA LYS A 79 12.14 3.22 -3.77
C LYS A 79 10.85 2.52 -4.18
N LYS A 80 10.33 2.87 -5.37
CA LYS A 80 9.44 2.00 -6.12
C LYS A 80 10.22 0.71 -6.40
N GLU A 81 10.33 -0.14 -5.39
CA GLU A 81 10.04 -1.53 -5.61
C GLU A 81 8.59 -1.54 -6.09
N GLU A 82 8.35 -2.20 -7.20
CA GLU A 82 7.04 -2.31 -7.83
C GLU A 82 6.10 -3.13 -6.92
N THR A 83 5.74 -2.60 -5.76
CA THR A 83 4.78 -3.23 -4.85
C THR A 83 3.39 -2.97 -5.42
N ASN A 84 3.01 -3.82 -6.37
CA ASN A 84 1.66 -4.29 -6.62
C ASN A 84 0.55 -3.33 -6.16
N MET A 85 0.38 -2.20 -6.87
CA MET A 85 -0.74 -1.26 -6.65
C MET A 85 -2.11 -1.89 -6.97
N ASP A 86 -2.13 -3.13 -7.47
CA ASP A 86 -3.32 -3.91 -7.76
C ASP A 86 -3.76 -4.82 -6.60
N LYS A 87 -2.97 -4.91 -5.50
CA LYS A 87 -3.28 -5.79 -4.36
C LYS A 87 -4.02 -5.03 -3.24
N PRO A 88 -5.29 -5.35 -2.95
CA PRO A 88 -6.03 -4.75 -1.84
C PRO A 88 -5.41 -5.07 -0.48
N ARG A 89 -5.47 -4.12 0.46
CA ARG A 89 -4.90 -4.29 1.83
C ARG A 89 -5.40 -5.52 2.58
N ILE A 90 -6.63 -5.97 2.30
CA ILE A 90 -7.21 -7.15 2.94
C ILE A 90 -6.42 -8.42 2.59
N CYS A 91 -5.79 -8.48 1.41
CA CYS A 91 -4.94 -9.60 1.03
C CYS A 91 -3.75 -9.76 1.98
N ASP A 92 -3.12 -8.66 2.40
CA ASP A 92 -2.02 -8.69 3.36
C ASP A 92 -2.48 -9.07 4.76
N VAL A 93 -3.68 -8.60 5.16
CA VAL A 93 -4.31 -8.97 6.44
C VAL A 93 -4.61 -10.47 6.50
N LEU A 94 -5.04 -11.06 5.38
CA LEU A 94 -5.41 -12.47 5.30
C LEU A 94 -4.27 -13.39 4.87
N GLY A 95 -3.13 -12.85 4.41
CA GLY A 95 -2.01 -13.63 3.88
C GLY A 95 -2.30 -14.37 2.57
N VAL A 96 -3.15 -13.81 1.71
CA VAL A 96 -3.57 -14.41 0.42
C VAL A 96 -3.24 -13.49 -0.75
N GLU A 97 -3.23 -14.03 -1.97
CA GLU A 97 -3.14 -13.23 -3.20
C GLU A 97 -4.51 -12.90 -3.80
N VAL A 98 -4.54 -11.88 -4.67
CA VAL A 98 -5.77 -11.50 -5.39
C VAL A 98 -6.21 -12.66 -6.29
N ASN A 99 -7.51 -12.96 -6.26
CA ASN A 99 -8.13 -14.10 -6.95
C ASN A 99 -7.57 -15.48 -6.53
N GLU A 100 -6.76 -15.56 -5.47
CA GLU A 100 -6.35 -16.83 -4.89
C GLU A 100 -7.49 -17.40 -4.05
N ASN A 101 -7.87 -18.65 -4.35
CA ASN A 101 -8.82 -19.38 -3.53
C ASN A 101 -8.16 -19.83 -2.23
N PHE A 102 -8.72 -19.41 -1.10
CA PHE A 102 -8.36 -19.89 0.23
C PHE A 102 -9.56 -20.60 0.87
N LYS A 103 -9.27 -21.59 1.72
CA LYS A 103 -10.30 -22.28 2.49
C LYS A 103 -10.37 -21.66 3.87
N PHE A 104 -11.59 -21.48 4.36
CA PHE A 104 -11.84 -21.01 5.71
C PHE A 104 -12.88 -21.90 6.37
N ASN A 105 -12.62 -22.24 7.64
CA ASN A 105 -13.50 -23.07 8.42
C ASN A 105 -14.24 -22.23 9.46
N ASP A 106 -15.44 -21.77 9.12
CA ASP A 106 -16.29 -20.97 10.02
C ASP A 106 -16.66 -21.74 11.29
N PHE A 107 -16.86 -23.06 11.18
CA PHE A 107 -17.26 -23.93 12.27
C PHE A 107 -16.63 -25.32 12.17
N PRO A 108 -16.21 -25.95 13.28
CA PRO A 108 -15.55 -27.26 13.27
C PRO A 108 -16.40 -28.42 12.73
N PHE A 109 -17.70 -28.20 12.46
CA PHE A 109 -18.64 -29.21 12.01
C PHE A 109 -19.27 -28.93 10.64
N ASP A 110 -18.87 -27.85 9.96
CA ASP A 110 -19.41 -27.48 8.64
C ASP A 110 -18.38 -27.77 7.53
N GLU A 111 -18.83 -27.85 6.28
CA GLU A 111 -17.90 -27.96 5.15
C GLU A 111 -17.03 -26.69 5.06
N CYS A 112 -15.71 -26.87 4.88
CA CYS A 112 -14.82 -25.73 4.60
C CYS A 112 -15.31 -24.96 3.38
N LYS A 113 -15.62 -23.68 3.61
CA LYS A 113 -16.00 -22.75 2.54
C LYS A 113 -14.75 -22.26 1.83
N VAL A 114 -14.92 -21.93 0.56
CA VAL A 114 -13.83 -21.45 -0.30
C VAL A 114 -14.12 -20.01 -0.65
N TYR A 115 -13.15 -19.13 -0.40
CA TYR A 115 -13.24 -17.71 -0.65
C TYR A 115 -12.06 -17.26 -1.51
N PHE A 116 -12.19 -16.09 -2.14
CA PHE A 116 -11.08 -15.36 -2.74
C PHE A 116 -11.28 -13.85 -2.55
N VAL A 117 -10.21 -13.09 -2.67
CA VAL A 117 -10.27 -11.61 -2.66
C VAL A 117 -10.27 -11.10 -4.10
N GLY A 118 -11.30 -10.34 -4.48
CA GLY A 118 -11.36 -9.66 -5.78
C GLY A 118 -10.34 -8.52 -5.88
N THR A 119 -10.12 -8.01 -7.09
CA THR A 119 -9.22 -6.85 -7.34
C THR A 119 -9.68 -5.57 -6.64
N ASP A 120 -10.95 -5.48 -6.28
CA ASP A 120 -11.57 -4.40 -5.52
C ASP A 120 -11.45 -4.57 -4.00
N GLY A 121 -10.95 -5.71 -3.53
CA GLY A 121 -10.82 -6.04 -2.11
C GLY A 121 -12.04 -6.70 -1.50
N GLU A 122 -13.06 -7.05 -2.28
CA GLU A 122 -14.20 -7.81 -1.77
C GLU A 122 -13.83 -9.28 -1.56
N ILE A 123 -14.22 -9.84 -0.42
CA ILE A 123 -14.11 -11.29 -0.16
C ILE A 123 -15.35 -11.96 -0.72
N ILE A 124 -15.17 -12.89 -1.65
CA ILE A 124 -16.24 -13.53 -2.40
C ILE A 124 -16.25 -15.03 -2.13
N ASN A 125 -17.43 -15.61 -1.87
CA ASN A 125 -17.60 -17.06 -1.79
C ASN A 125 -17.52 -17.68 -3.19
N ALA A 126 -16.53 -18.55 -3.43
CA ALA A 126 -16.28 -19.16 -4.73
C ALA A 126 -17.41 -20.10 -5.19
N LYS A 127 -18.20 -20.67 -4.27
CA LYS A 127 -19.38 -21.50 -4.58
C LYS A 127 -20.66 -20.67 -4.77
N GLY A 128 -20.58 -19.35 -4.66
CA GLY A 128 -21.73 -18.44 -4.70
C GLY A 128 -22.38 -18.24 -3.32
N GLY A 129 -23.27 -17.26 -3.24
CA GLY A 129 -23.87 -16.79 -1.99
C GLY A 129 -23.22 -15.50 -1.47
N SER A 130 -24.01 -14.70 -0.75
CA SER A 130 -23.54 -13.45 -0.15
C SER A 130 -22.65 -13.74 1.06
N VAL A 131 -21.50 -13.08 1.15
CA VAL A 131 -20.71 -13.08 2.39
C VAL A 131 -21.32 -12.08 3.36
N THR A 132 -21.75 -12.56 4.52
CA THR A 132 -22.34 -11.70 5.55
C THR A 132 -21.27 -10.90 6.29
N GLY A 133 -21.64 -9.75 6.85
CA GLY A 133 -20.71 -8.95 7.67
C GLY A 133 -20.15 -9.73 8.88
N GLY A 134 -20.92 -10.68 9.43
CA GLY A 134 -20.46 -11.56 10.50
C GLY A 134 -19.36 -12.53 10.06
N GLU A 135 -19.51 -13.16 8.90
CA GLU A 135 -18.48 -14.03 8.29
C GLU A 135 -17.20 -13.23 8.01
N LEU A 136 -17.31 -12.03 7.43
CA LEU A 136 -16.17 -11.14 7.17
C LEU A 136 -15.40 -10.83 8.45
N CYS A 137 -16.10 -10.39 9.50
CA CYS A 137 -15.49 -10.12 10.81
C CYS A 137 -14.79 -11.35 11.38
N TYR A 138 -15.36 -12.54 11.19
CA TYR A 138 -14.78 -13.77 11.73
C TYR A 138 -13.52 -14.18 10.98
N ILE A 139 -13.52 -14.11 9.65
CA ILE A 139 -12.34 -14.37 8.79
C ILE A 139 -11.19 -13.43 9.17
N ILE A 140 -11.47 -12.13 9.26
CA ILE A 140 -10.46 -11.10 9.57
C ILE A 140 -9.83 -11.30 10.96
N ASN A 141 -10.64 -11.68 11.96
CA ASN A 141 -10.16 -11.84 13.33
C ASN A 141 -9.53 -13.21 13.61
N ASN A 142 -9.64 -14.17 12.70
CA ASN A 142 -9.07 -15.52 12.85
C ASN A 142 -8.27 -15.93 11.61
N PRO A 143 -7.26 -15.14 11.19
CA PRO A 143 -6.48 -15.43 9.98
C PRO A 143 -5.70 -16.75 10.11
N ASP A 144 -5.41 -17.21 11.32
CA ASP A 144 -4.80 -18.51 11.63
C ASP A 144 -5.65 -19.71 11.18
N ARG A 145 -6.96 -19.52 10.96
CA ARG A 145 -7.87 -20.55 10.47
C ARG A 145 -7.99 -20.59 8.96
N ILE A 146 -7.30 -19.69 8.26
CA ILE A 146 -7.19 -19.72 6.81
C ILE A 146 -6.24 -20.86 6.45
N ILE A 147 -6.76 -21.80 5.67
CA ILE A 147 -5.96 -22.90 5.16
C ILE A 147 -5.32 -22.43 3.86
N HIS A 148 -4.07 -21.98 3.97
CA HIS A 148 -3.25 -21.61 2.83
C HIS A 148 -2.91 -22.83 1.99
N LYS A 149 -2.71 -22.60 0.69
CA LYS A 149 -2.10 -23.62 -0.17
C LYS A 149 -0.69 -23.89 0.34
N PRO A 150 -0.31 -25.14 0.63
CA PRO A 150 1.05 -25.45 1.05
C PRO A 150 2.02 -24.98 -0.05
N ARG A 151 3.08 -24.31 0.38
CA ARG A 151 4.14 -23.81 -0.50
C ARG A 151 4.73 -24.93 -1.36
N TRP A 152 4.86 -26.12 -0.77
CA TRP A 152 5.43 -27.32 -1.39
C TRP A 152 4.33 -28.27 -1.81
N THR A 153 4.46 -28.84 -3.00
CA THR A 153 3.60 -29.94 -3.45
C THR A 153 3.93 -31.22 -2.69
N GLU A 154 2.97 -32.15 -2.58
CA GLU A 154 3.22 -33.46 -1.95
C GLU A 154 4.40 -34.20 -2.60
N GLN A 155 4.60 -34.04 -3.92
CA GLN A 155 5.76 -34.63 -4.61
C GLN A 155 7.09 -34.02 -4.17
N GLU A 156 7.15 -32.70 -3.97
CA GLU A 156 8.35 -32.02 -3.46
C GLU A 156 8.65 -32.46 -2.02
N VAL A 157 7.62 -32.61 -1.20
CA VAL A 157 7.73 -33.14 0.18
C VAL A 157 8.30 -34.56 0.17
N GLU A 158 7.76 -35.46 -0.66
CA GLU A 158 8.25 -36.84 -0.76
C GLU A 158 9.69 -36.91 -1.31
N ARG A 159 10.04 -36.05 -2.28
CA ARG A 159 11.43 -35.93 -2.77
C ARG A 159 12.37 -35.43 -1.67
N ALA A 160 11.97 -34.43 -0.89
CA ALA A 160 12.76 -33.93 0.24
C ALA A 160 13.00 -35.02 1.29
N LYS A 161 11.97 -35.82 1.63
CA LYS A 161 12.12 -37.00 2.49
C LYS A 161 13.09 -38.02 1.90
N ALA A 162 12.96 -38.33 0.61
CA ALA A 162 13.87 -39.26 -0.07
C ALA A 162 15.33 -38.77 -0.07
N ILE A 163 15.57 -37.47 -0.26
CA ILE A 163 16.90 -36.86 -0.14
C ILE A 163 17.45 -37.07 1.27
N LYS A 164 16.65 -36.83 2.32
CA LYS A 164 17.07 -37.05 3.72
C LYS A 164 17.39 -38.53 4.02
N VAL A 165 16.70 -39.47 3.37
CA VAL A 165 16.99 -40.90 3.50
C VAL A 165 18.28 -41.28 2.78
N LEU A 166 18.50 -40.77 1.56
CA LEU A 166 19.70 -41.05 0.76
C LEU A 166 20.95 -40.37 1.30
N TYR A 167 20.78 -39.16 1.84
CA TYR A 167 21.83 -38.31 2.38
C TYR A 167 21.38 -37.76 3.75
N PRO A 168 21.54 -38.53 4.84
CA PRO A 168 21.10 -38.14 6.18
C PRO A 168 21.70 -36.81 6.67
N GLU A 169 22.89 -36.45 6.20
CA GLU A 169 23.58 -35.20 6.48
C GLU A 169 23.09 -34.00 5.64
N ALA A 170 22.16 -34.20 4.71
CA ALA A 170 21.57 -33.13 3.91
C ALA A 170 20.78 -32.18 4.81
N ASP A 171 21.05 -30.89 4.65
CA ASP A 171 20.44 -29.82 5.45
C ASP A 171 19.62 -28.87 4.58
N ASN A 172 20.21 -28.37 3.48
CA ASN A 172 19.58 -27.34 2.64
C ASN A 172 19.56 -27.71 1.17
N LEU A 173 18.56 -27.20 0.46
CA LEU A 173 18.54 -27.08 -0.99
C LEU A 173 18.81 -25.63 -1.38
N ASN A 174 19.72 -25.41 -2.32
CA ASN A 174 20.05 -24.10 -2.85
C ASN A 174 19.86 -24.09 -4.37
N GLU A 175 18.95 -23.26 -4.86
CA GLU A 175 18.72 -23.08 -6.29
C GLU A 175 19.87 -22.29 -6.92
N CYS A 176 20.52 -22.89 -7.91
CA CYS A 176 21.60 -22.30 -8.69
C CYS A 176 21.44 -22.71 -10.16
N ASP A 177 20.57 -22.02 -10.91
CA ASP A 177 20.29 -22.32 -12.33
C ASP A 177 21.57 -22.72 -13.11
N PRO A 178 21.59 -23.91 -13.74
CA PRO A 178 20.46 -24.82 -14.00
C PRO A 178 20.27 -25.96 -13.00
N GLN A 179 20.84 -25.87 -11.79
CA GLN A 179 20.85 -26.98 -10.83
C GLN A 179 20.48 -26.56 -9.41
N ILE A 180 19.82 -27.47 -8.70
CA ILE A 180 19.64 -27.36 -7.25
C ILE A 180 20.81 -28.07 -6.58
N LYS A 181 21.55 -27.36 -5.74
CA LYS A 181 22.60 -27.94 -4.90
C LYS A 181 21.98 -28.47 -3.62
N VAL A 182 22.25 -29.72 -3.31
CA VAL A 182 21.98 -30.30 -1.99
C VAL A 182 23.22 -30.05 -1.13
N LEU A 183 23.06 -29.39 0.00
CA LEU A 183 24.15 -29.04 0.90
C LEU A 183 23.98 -29.74 2.26
N ASN A 184 25.10 -30.15 2.82
CA ASN A 184 25.22 -30.28 4.27
C ASN A 184 25.73 -28.94 4.86
N THR A 185 26.04 -28.90 6.15
CA THR A 185 26.53 -27.68 6.83
C THR A 185 27.86 -27.13 6.29
N LYS A 186 28.57 -27.84 5.41
CA LYS A 186 29.94 -27.49 4.98
C LYS A 186 30.20 -27.53 3.48
N PHE A 187 29.51 -28.38 2.72
CA PHE A 187 29.76 -28.58 1.29
C PHE A 187 28.53 -29.10 0.53
N VAL A 188 28.59 -28.98 -0.79
CA VAL A 188 27.60 -29.56 -1.72
C VAL A 188 27.84 -31.06 -1.80
N ILE A 189 26.80 -31.86 -1.55
CA ILE A 189 26.86 -33.33 -1.55
C ILE A 189 26.23 -33.93 -2.80
N ALA A 190 25.27 -33.23 -3.42
CA ALA A 190 24.64 -33.66 -4.67
C ALA A 190 24.11 -32.45 -5.45
N THR A 191 23.81 -32.68 -6.72
CA THR A 191 23.17 -31.71 -7.62
C THR A 191 21.94 -32.35 -8.24
N LEU A 192 20.84 -31.61 -8.31
CA LEU A 192 19.54 -32.04 -8.80
C LEU A 192 19.08 -31.11 -9.93
N ASP A 193 18.18 -31.60 -10.77
CA ASP A 193 17.51 -30.79 -11.78
C ASP A 193 16.49 -29.85 -11.12
N THR A 194 16.41 -28.60 -11.61
CA THR A 194 15.48 -27.58 -11.08
C THR A 194 14.01 -27.99 -11.24
N ALA A 195 13.67 -28.84 -12.22
CA ALA A 195 12.33 -29.37 -12.42
C ALA A 195 11.84 -30.27 -11.26
N LEU A 196 12.74 -30.74 -10.39
CA LEU A 196 12.36 -31.55 -9.22
C LEU A 196 11.71 -30.72 -8.09
N PHE A 197 11.99 -29.43 -8.02
CA PHE A 197 11.41 -28.50 -7.04
C PHE A 197 10.95 -27.20 -7.71
N PRO A 198 9.87 -27.23 -8.50
CA PRO A 198 9.35 -26.04 -9.18
C PRO A 198 8.88 -24.93 -8.23
N SER A 199 8.61 -25.23 -6.96
CA SER A 199 8.22 -24.25 -5.93
C SER A 199 9.42 -23.56 -5.27
N LEU A 200 10.65 -24.03 -5.53
CA LEU A 200 11.89 -23.40 -5.07
C LEU A 200 12.24 -22.24 -6.01
N ARG A 201 12.40 -21.04 -5.46
CA ARG A 201 12.63 -19.83 -6.27
C ARG A 201 14.09 -19.74 -6.71
N PRO A 202 14.39 -19.08 -7.85
CA PRO A 202 15.76 -18.90 -8.30
C PRO A 202 16.63 -18.19 -7.25
N GLY A 203 17.83 -18.74 -6.99
CA GLY A 203 18.76 -18.24 -5.96
C GLY A 203 18.30 -18.42 -4.51
N GLU A 204 17.19 -19.11 -4.26
CA GLU A 204 16.70 -19.37 -2.90
C GLU A 204 17.44 -20.54 -2.24
N SER A 205 17.67 -20.43 -0.94
CA SER A 205 18.13 -21.53 -0.10
C SER A 205 17.06 -21.86 0.95
N VAL A 206 16.66 -23.12 1.04
CA VAL A 206 15.65 -23.61 1.99
C VAL A 206 16.13 -24.85 2.73
N LYS A 207 15.76 -25.01 4.00
CA LYS A 207 16.01 -26.23 4.76
C LYS A 207 15.10 -27.36 4.29
N LEU A 208 15.63 -28.58 4.27
CA LEU A 208 14.82 -29.77 3.96
C LEU A 208 13.68 -29.95 4.97
N ASP A 209 13.91 -29.64 6.24
CA ASP A 209 12.91 -29.83 7.29
C ASP A 209 11.72 -28.85 7.13
N GLU A 210 11.97 -27.65 6.58
CA GLU A 210 10.92 -26.68 6.21
C GLU A 210 10.07 -27.19 5.03
N ILE A 211 10.69 -27.92 4.08
CA ILE A 211 9.95 -28.57 2.99
C ILE A 211 9.11 -29.73 3.55
N ILE A 212 9.69 -30.55 4.42
CA ILE A 212 9.04 -31.76 4.97
C ILE A 212 7.90 -31.41 5.94
N GLY A 213 7.92 -30.21 6.52
CA GLY A 213 6.95 -29.79 7.54
C GLY A 213 7.27 -30.37 8.92
N GLY A 214 8.56 -30.64 9.19
CA GLY A 214 9.01 -31.08 10.51
C GLY A 214 8.97 -29.90 11.48
N THR A 215 8.03 -29.92 12.42
CA THR A 215 8.08 -29.05 13.61
C THR A 215 9.32 -29.41 14.43
N GLU A 216 10.18 -28.43 14.70
CA GLU A 216 11.04 -28.48 15.90
C GLU A 216 10.20 -28.59 17.18
#